data_AF-A0A3C1U0Z7-F1
#
_entry.id   AF-A0A3C1U0Z7-F1
#
_cell.length_a   1.000
_cell.length_b   1.000
_cell.length_c   1.000
_cell.angle_alpha   90.00
_cell.angle_beta   90.00
_cell.angle_gamma   90.00
#
_symmetry.space_group_name_H-M   'P 1'
#
loop_
_entity.id
_entity.type
_entity.pdbx_description
1 polymer ?
#
loop_
_entity_poly.entity_id
_entity_poly.type
_entity_poly.pdbx_seq_one_letter_code
_entity_poly.pdbx_strand_id
1 'polypeptide(L)' 'MTDSLYDHIIDAETRAFIERTESYYSGDTATMTIAEQRATYDAMCRDFHQGRPAGITVKDRPLAGRPARHYTCAQ' A
#
# COMPACT_ATOMS: atom_id res chain seq x y z
N MET A 1 25.69 16.58 -5.77
CA MET A 1 24.33 16.09 -5.46
C MET A 1 23.76 17.08 -4.49
N THR A 2 22.65 17.74 -4.84
CA THR A 2 22.03 18.73 -3.98
C THR A 2 21.42 18.02 -2.79
N ASP A 3 21.94 18.33 -1.61
CA ASP A 3 21.37 17.96 -0.33
C ASP A 3 19.90 18.38 -0.31
N SER A 4 19.00 17.39 -0.35
CA SER A 4 17.56 17.66 -0.45
C SER A 4 17.07 18.02 0.94
N LEU A 5 16.10 18.94 1.05
CA LEU A 5 15.39 19.17 2.30
C LEU A 5 14.89 17.86 2.92
N TYR A 6 14.48 16.91 2.06
CA TYR A 6 14.02 15.58 2.44
C TYR A 6 15.09 14.67 3.06
N ASP A 7 16.38 14.98 2.87
CA ASP A 7 17.46 14.23 3.53
C ASP A 7 17.53 14.56 5.04
N HIS A 8 17.06 15.74 5.44
CA HIS A 8 17.10 16.21 6.83
C HIS A 8 15.77 16.09 7.57
N ILE A 9 14.64 16.09 6.87
CA ILE A 9 13.30 16.07 7.50
C ILE A 9 12.65 14.68 7.55
N ILE A 10 13.15 13.73 6.77
CA ILE A 10 12.62 12.36 6.76
C ILE A 10 13.43 11.51 7.73
N ASP A 11 12.75 11.01 8.76
CA ASP A 11 13.33 10.09 9.73
C ASP A 11 13.71 8.74 9.12
N ALA A 12 14.46 7.95 9.88
CA ALA A 12 14.98 6.66 9.41
C ALA A 12 13.87 5.63 9.10
N GLU A 13 12.77 5.63 9.85
CA GLU A 13 11.69 4.65 9.65
C GLU A 13 10.92 4.96 8.37
N THR A 14 10.60 6.23 8.14
CA THR A 14 9.96 6.71 6.92
C THR A 14 10.86 6.49 5.71
N ARG A 15 12.19 6.67 5.86
CA ARG A 15 13.14 6.36 4.78
C ARG A 15 13.16 4.87 4.43
N ALA A 16 13.19 4.00 5.42
CA ALA A 16 13.11 2.56 5.20
C ALA A 16 11.78 2.14 4.52
N PHE A 17 10.68 2.81 4.86
CA PHE A 17 9.39 2.62 4.18
C PHE A 17 9.45 3.06 2.71
N ILE A 18 10.08 4.21 2.40
CA ILE A 18 10.28 4.70 1.04
C ILE A 18 11.12 3.70 0.23
N GLU A 19 12.30 3.30 0.74
CA GLU A 19 13.19 2.35 0.06
C GLU A 19 12.50 1.01 -0.21
N ARG A 20 11.75 0.49 0.77
CA ARG A 20 10.97 -0.75 0.58
C ARG A 20 9.86 -0.56 -0.45
N THR A 21 9.18 0.59 -0.46
CA THR A 21 8.15 0.92 -1.44
C THR A 21 8.74 1.00 -2.85
N GLU A 22 9.87 1.70 -3.02
CA GLU A 22 10.56 1.86 -4.29
C GLU A 22 11.04 0.53 -4.88
N SER A 23 11.37 -0.47 -4.05
CA SER A 23 11.76 -1.80 -4.52
C SER A 23 10.68 -2.50 -5.38
N TYR A 24 9.41 -2.08 -5.28
CA TYR A 24 8.32 -2.58 -6.12
C TYR A 24 8.24 -1.91 -7.50
N TYR A 25 8.74 -0.68 -7.61
CA TYR A 25 8.59 0.15 -8.79
C TYR A 25 9.92 0.23 -9.53
N SER A 26 10.10 -0.60 -10.55
CA SER A 26 11.22 -0.41 -11.48
C SER A 26 11.04 0.90 -12.26
N GLY A 27 12.16 1.47 -12.73
CA GLY A 27 12.23 2.81 -13.36
C GLY A 27 11.50 3.00 -14.69
N ASP A 28 10.58 2.11 -15.05
CA ASP A 28 9.74 2.22 -16.24
C ASP A 28 8.24 1.93 -15.96
N THR A 29 7.82 2.05 -14.70
CA THR A 29 6.41 1.84 -14.32
C THR A 29 5.43 2.80 -15.00
N ALA A 30 5.92 3.96 -15.47
CA ALA A 30 5.12 4.94 -16.20
C ALA A 30 4.69 4.46 -17.60
N THR A 31 5.41 3.52 -18.21
CA THR A 31 5.07 2.97 -19.55
C THR A 31 4.26 1.67 -19.48
N MET A 32 4.14 1.08 -18.28
CA MET A 32 3.32 -0.11 -18.04
C MET A 32 1.85 0.15 -18.39
N THR A 33 1.16 -0.92 -18.81
CA THR A 33 -0.29 -0.92 -18.93
C THR A 33 -0.97 -0.74 -17.57
N ILE A 34 -2.22 -0.29 -17.55
CA ILE A 34 -3.00 -0.15 -16.30
C ILE A 34 -3.10 -1.48 -15.54
N ALA A 35 -3.16 -2.62 -16.25
CA ALA A 35 -3.22 -3.93 -15.61
C ALA A 35 -1.91 -4.25 -14.86
N GLU A 36 -0.77 -3.98 -15.48
CA GLU A 36 0.54 -4.17 -14.88
C GLU A 36 0.78 -3.21 -13.70
N GLN A 37 0.43 -1.93 -13.85
CA GLN A 37 0.53 -0.96 -12.76
C GLN A 37 -0.30 -1.41 -11.53
N ARG A 38 -1.52 -1.92 -11.75
CA ARG A 38 -2.37 -2.47 -10.67
C ARG A 38 -1.73 -3.70 -10.04
N ALA A 39 -1.15 -4.60 -10.84
CA ALA A 39 -0.48 -5.78 -10.31
C ALA A 39 0.73 -5.42 -9.42
N THR A 40 1.53 -4.43 -9.83
CA THR A 40 2.65 -3.89 -9.03
C THR A 40 2.15 -3.29 -7.72
N TYR A 41 1.12 -2.44 -7.78
CA TYR A 41 0.52 -1.83 -6.59
C TYR A 41 -0.07 -2.89 -5.64
N ASP A 42 -0.80 -3.88 -6.17
CA ASP A 42 -1.38 -4.96 -5.38
C ASP A 42 -0.29 -5.83 -4.72
N ALA A 43 0.85 -6.04 -5.39
CA ALA A 43 1.99 -6.75 -4.81
C ALA A 43 2.62 -5.97 -3.65
N MET A 44 2.86 -4.67 -3.83
CA MET A 44 3.32 -3.77 -2.77
C MET A 44 2.35 -3.79 -1.57
N CYS A 45 1.06 -3.61 -1.81
CA CYS A 45 0.06 -3.62 -0.73
C CYS A 45 -0.01 -4.94 0.02
N ARG A 46 0.21 -6.08 -0.64
CA ARG A 46 0.26 -7.39 0.02
C ARG A 46 1.46 -7.51 0.95
N ASP A 47 2.62 -7.00 0.56
CA ASP A 47 3.82 -7.07 1.39
C ASP A 47 3.75 -6.19 2.64
N PHE A 48 3.12 -5.02 2.53
CA PHE A 48 2.85 -4.15 3.69
C PHE A 48 1.65 -4.61 4.54
N HIS A 49 0.89 -5.62 4.12
CA HIS A 49 -0.30 -6.07 4.84
C HIS A 49 0.07 -6.84 6.12
N GLN A 50 -0.06 -6.19 7.27
CA GLN A 50 0.18 -6.79 8.59
C GLN A 50 -1.04 -7.56 9.16
N GLY A 51 -2.01 -7.93 8.31
CA GLY A 51 -3.24 -8.54 8.76
C GLY A 51 -4.30 -7.54 9.22
N ARG A 52 -5.13 -7.97 10.17
CA ARG A 52 -6.16 -7.15 10.83
C ARG A 52 -5.92 -7.18 12.33
N PRO A 53 -6.12 -6.06 13.05
CA PRO A 53 -6.04 -6.06 14.50
C PRO A 53 -7.00 -7.09 15.12
N ALA A 54 -6.65 -7.59 16.30
CA ALA A 54 -7.53 -8.46 17.07
C ALA A 54 -8.90 -7.80 17.31
N GLY A 55 -9.96 -8.61 17.25
CA GLY A 55 -11.34 -8.13 17.42
C GLY A 55 -11.97 -7.51 16.17
N ILE A 56 -11.24 -7.38 15.06
CA ILE A 56 -11.82 -6.93 13.78
C ILE A 56 -12.35 -8.13 12.98
N THR A 57 -13.66 -8.17 12.76
CA THR A 57 -14.30 -9.09 11.81
C THR A 57 -14.49 -8.43 10.45
N VAL A 58 -14.30 -9.19 9.38
CA VAL A 58 -14.40 -8.72 8.00
C VAL A 58 -15.43 -9.56 7.24
N LYS A 59 -16.39 -8.90 6.58
CA LYS A 59 -17.36 -9.55 5.71
C LYS A 59 -17.49 -8.82 4.38
N ASP A 60 -17.19 -9.51 3.29
CA ASP A 60 -17.44 -9.01 1.94
C ASP A 60 -18.93 -9.16 1.60
N ARG A 61 -19.54 -8.08 1.12
CA ARG A 61 -20.95 -8.06 0.71
C ARG A 61 -21.20 -6.97 -0.33
N PRO A 62 -22.12 -7.17 -1.27
CA PRO A 62 -22.55 -6.09 -2.14
C PRO A 62 -23.38 -5.07 -1.35
N LEU A 63 -23.18 -3.78 -1.63
CA LEU A 63 -24.05 -2.69 -1.19
C LEU A 63 -24.54 -1.97 -2.45
N ALA A 64 -25.86 -1.97 -2.68
CA ALA A 64 -26.47 -1.45 -3.91
C ALA A 64 -25.79 -1.98 -5.20
N GLY A 65 -25.44 -3.27 -5.22
CA GLY A 65 -24.79 -3.92 -6.36
C GLY A 65 -23.29 -3.64 -6.54
N ARG A 66 -22.67 -2.85 -5.65
CA ARG A 66 -21.23 -2.58 -5.66
C ARG A 66 -20.50 -3.46 -4.63
N PRO A 67 -19.35 -4.07 -4.95
CA PRO A 67 -18.54 -4.79 -3.98
C PRO A 67 -18.16 -3.87 -2.82
N ALA A 68 -18.41 -4.32 -1.59
CA ALA A 68 -18.02 -3.62 -0.38
C ALA A 68 -17.48 -4.62 0.65
N ARG A 69 -16.66 -4.10 1.58
CA ARG A 69 -16.12 -4.85 2.72
C ARG A 69 -16.58 -4.20 4.00
N HIS A 70 -17.36 -4.93 4.79
CA HIS A 70 -17.86 -4.48 6.08
C HIS A 70 -16.89 -4.92 7.18
N TYR A 71 -16.38 -3.95 7.94
CA TYR A 71 -15.52 -4.16 9.09
C TYR A 71 -16.30 -3.89 10.36
N THR A 72 -16.23 -4.78 11.34
CA THR A 72 -16.85 -4.60 12.66
C THR A 72 -15.83 -4.90 13.75
N CYS A 73 -15.76 -4.10 14.80
CA CYS A 73 -15.04 -4.45 16.02
C CYS A 73 -15.96 -5.22 16.97
N ALA A 74 -15.39 -6.15 17.75
CA ALA A 74 -16.05 -6.59 18.98
C ALA A 74 -16.25 -5.36 19.89
N GLN A 75 -17.47 -5.16 20.38
CA GLN A 75 -17.74 -4.18 21.44
C GLN A 75 -17.14 -4.65 22.75
#